data_AF-B0SVM2-F1
#
_entry.id   AF-B0SVM2-F1
#
_cell.length_a   1.000
_cell.length_b   1.000
_cell.length_c   1.000
_cell.angle_alpha   90.00
_cell.angle_beta   90.00
_cell.angle_gamma   90.00
#
_symmetry.space_group_name_H-M   'P 1'
#
loop_
_entity.id
_entity.type
_entity.pdbx_description
1 polymer ?
#
loop_
_entity_poly.entity_id
_entity_poly.type
_entity_poly.pdbx_seq_one_letter_code
_entity_poly.pdbx_strand_id
1 'polypeptide(L)'
;MNLVASGSILWLLAHEMRLYWRNFRSGRAGKGARGLISLGVVGAMLVGGGVLAALGLHDFQVPITPLSVSLAALGGAVVFTLMLSQTLSASSEALYDRGDLDLLFSSPIGPAKVLFVRSLGVAGGVITIFALVVTPLLLPSVVYGHPGWIGLLGVLGALALAATAVGLLLAMGLFALIGPRRTRTVAQVMAALVGAGFFLASQMRTILGEQKSNSLFAEITRQAQEGRLKPPPIASLPLRAMLGEPLPLLALLAGSAALFALAALALGRRFSDAAAATQGKTGARPAKASGASARRGFAAGPFLATLRKELLLIGRDAALLSQVLLRVLYLIPTALVLSRNAAQGTGAALAGGAGVVAFLAGQVAGSLAWITLSAEEAPDLLAVSPATIATQRRAKLAAALIPVALFLALPIAVLTWFAPAAGAWTALGAALAAWSSGLINVWHQRPGKRSDFKRRGGASWMATLAEMLVSALLAGATGIAVAGFWPWSLIPLGLAGVALLSLRRSDAQIARNLRTR
;
A
#
# COMPACT_ATOMS: atom_id res chain seq x y z
N MET A 1 -35.23 -3.30 -7.07
CA MET A 1 -34.37 -2.08 -7.10
C MET A 1 -34.84 -1.15 -8.23
N ASN A 2 -36.08 -0.66 -8.14
CA ASN A 2 -36.75 0.13 -9.20
C ASN A 2 -36.86 1.64 -8.91
N LEU A 3 -36.12 2.17 -7.93
CA LEU A 3 -36.30 3.56 -7.50
C LEU A 3 -35.48 4.59 -8.31
N VAL A 4 -34.69 4.16 -9.30
CA VAL A 4 -33.80 5.08 -10.03
C VAL A 4 -33.75 4.71 -11.51
N ALA A 5 -34.05 5.68 -12.40
CA ALA A 5 -34.04 5.49 -13.84
C ALA A 5 -32.68 4.97 -14.36
N SER A 6 -32.73 3.97 -15.25
CA SER A 6 -31.56 3.41 -15.92
C SER A 6 -30.79 4.49 -16.68
N GLY A 7 -29.46 4.56 -16.50
CA GLY A 7 -28.61 5.58 -17.12
C GLY A 7 -28.54 6.93 -16.40
N SER A 8 -29.22 7.09 -15.26
CA SER A 8 -29.05 8.25 -14.38
C SER A 8 -27.75 8.20 -13.56
N ILE A 9 -27.31 9.35 -13.04
CA ILE A 9 -26.10 9.49 -12.22
C ILE A 9 -26.19 8.61 -10.96
N LEU A 10 -27.34 8.63 -10.28
CA LEU A 10 -27.55 7.85 -9.06
C LEU A 10 -27.56 6.33 -9.33
N TRP A 11 -28.12 5.89 -10.47
CA TRP A 11 -28.13 4.47 -10.84
C TRP A 11 -26.72 3.95 -11.12
N LEU A 12 -25.94 4.71 -11.89
CA LEU A 12 -24.54 4.40 -12.19
C LEU A 12 -23.67 4.44 -10.92
N LEU A 13 -23.88 5.43 -10.04
CA LEU A 13 -23.15 5.56 -8.78
C LEU A 13 -23.41 4.36 -7.86
N ALA A 14 -24.67 3.94 -7.72
CA ALA A 14 -25.03 2.75 -6.95
C ALA A 14 -24.39 1.48 -7.53
N HIS A 15 -24.18 1.42 -8.84
CA HIS A 15 -23.44 0.32 -9.47
C HIS A 15 -21.94 0.38 -9.16
N GLU A 16 -21.30 1.54 -9.28
CA GLU A 16 -19.89 1.74 -8.92
C GLU A 16 -19.62 1.44 -7.44
N MET A 17 -20.50 1.86 -6.52
CA MET A 17 -20.39 1.52 -5.09
C MET A 17 -20.52 0.01 -4.83
N ARG A 18 -21.42 -0.68 -5.54
CA ARG A 18 -21.52 -2.15 -5.44
C ARG A 18 -20.27 -2.84 -5.97
N LEU A 19 -19.70 -2.37 -7.08
CA LEU A 19 -18.43 -2.86 -7.61
C LEU A 19 -17.30 -2.66 -6.59
N TYR A 20 -17.21 -1.47 -5.99
CA TYR A 20 -16.24 -1.16 -4.96
C TYR A 20 -16.38 -2.11 -3.75
N TRP A 21 -17.60 -2.31 -3.25
CA TRP A 21 -17.89 -3.22 -2.14
C TRP A 21 -17.53 -4.68 -2.48
N ARG A 22 -17.86 -5.14 -3.68
CA ARG A 22 -17.49 -6.49 -4.15
C ARG A 22 -15.98 -6.65 -4.22
N ASN A 23 -15.26 -5.64 -4.72
CA ASN A 23 -13.79 -5.64 -4.79
C ASN A 23 -13.15 -5.65 -3.40
N PHE A 24 -13.69 -4.84 -2.47
CA PHE A 24 -13.25 -4.82 -1.08
C PHE A 24 -13.41 -6.20 -0.42
N ARG A 25 -14.57 -6.83 -0.63
CA ARG A 25 -14.87 -8.18 -0.12
C ARG A 25 -14.08 -9.28 -0.84
N SER A 26 -13.62 -9.07 -2.06
CA SER A 26 -12.75 -10.05 -2.73
C SER A 26 -11.27 -9.90 -2.35
N GLY A 27 -10.82 -8.69 -2.02
CA GLY A 27 -9.40 -8.35 -1.87
C GLY A 27 -8.85 -8.35 -0.43
N ARG A 28 -9.62 -7.90 0.57
CA ARG A 28 -9.16 -7.79 1.98
C ARG A 28 -9.88 -8.74 2.94
N ALA A 29 -11.19 -8.89 2.80
CA ALA A 29 -11.96 -9.87 3.55
C ALA A 29 -11.96 -11.19 2.77
N GLY A 30 -10.87 -11.96 2.86
CA GLY A 30 -10.74 -13.23 2.12
C GLY A 30 -12.04 -14.03 2.13
N LYS A 31 -12.40 -14.63 0.99
CA LYS A 31 -13.63 -15.43 0.83
C LYS A 31 -13.76 -16.43 1.99
N GLY A 32 -14.63 -16.16 2.97
CA GLY A 32 -14.90 -17.08 4.07
C GLY A 32 -15.22 -16.41 5.42
N ALA A 33 -15.65 -17.24 6.38
CA ALA A 33 -16.04 -16.82 7.73
C ALA A 33 -14.91 -16.07 8.48
N ARG A 34 -13.65 -16.39 8.21
CA ARG A 34 -12.49 -15.77 8.88
C ARG A 34 -12.30 -14.29 8.56
N GLY A 35 -12.56 -13.86 7.32
CA GLY A 35 -12.47 -12.44 6.95
C GLY A 35 -13.55 -11.60 7.63
N LEU A 36 -14.72 -12.20 7.88
CA LEU A 36 -15.79 -11.60 8.66
C LEU A 36 -15.42 -11.53 10.15
N ILE A 37 -14.81 -12.59 10.69
CA ILE A 37 -14.33 -12.62 12.08
C ILE A 37 -13.26 -11.53 12.30
N SER A 38 -12.25 -11.42 11.42
CA SER A 38 -11.22 -10.39 11.57
C SER A 38 -11.79 -8.97 11.48
N LEU A 39 -12.75 -8.74 10.58
CA LEU A 39 -13.42 -7.45 10.45
C LEU A 39 -14.30 -7.16 11.68
N GLY A 40 -14.94 -8.19 12.25
CA GLY A 40 -15.69 -8.11 13.49
C GLY A 40 -14.81 -7.79 14.69
N VAL A 41 -13.65 -8.44 14.84
CA VAL A 41 -12.69 -8.17 15.92
C VAL A 41 -12.15 -6.74 15.83
N VAL A 42 -11.70 -6.31 14.65
CA VAL A 42 -11.22 -4.93 14.47
C VAL A 42 -12.34 -3.92 14.72
N GLY A 43 -13.55 -4.19 14.23
CA GLY A 43 -14.72 -3.35 14.49
C GLY A 43 -15.04 -3.25 15.99
N ALA A 44 -15.01 -4.38 16.71
CA ALA A 44 -15.23 -4.42 18.15
C ALA A 44 -14.15 -3.65 18.93
N MET A 45 -12.87 -3.77 18.53
CA MET A 45 -11.78 -3.00 19.14
C MET A 45 -11.94 -1.49 18.91
N LEU A 46 -12.34 -1.08 17.70
CA LEU A 46 -12.58 0.34 17.40
C LEU A 46 -13.78 0.89 18.19
N VAL A 47 -14.88 0.15 18.24
CA VAL A 47 -16.06 0.56 19.04
C VAL A 47 -15.72 0.61 20.52
N GLY A 48 -15.02 -0.41 21.05
CA GLY A 48 -14.57 -0.44 22.44
C GLY A 48 -13.66 0.73 22.78
N GLY A 49 -12.68 1.04 21.92
CA GLY A 49 -11.84 2.22 22.05
C GLY A 49 -12.62 3.53 22.00
N GLY A 50 -13.63 3.62 21.12
CA GLY A 50 -14.54 4.77 21.04
C GLY A 50 -15.38 4.95 22.32
N VAL A 51 -15.88 3.87 22.91
CA VAL A 51 -16.60 3.91 24.19
C VAL A 51 -15.70 4.39 25.32
N LEU A 52 -14.46 3.87 25.42
CA LEU A 52 -13.49 4.35 26.42
C LEU A 52 -13.16 5.84 26.24
N ALA A 53 -12.99 6.28 24.99
CA ALA A 53 -12.79 7.69 24.68
C ALA A 53 -14.02 8.54 25.06
N ALA A 54 -15.23 8.06 24.79
CA ALA A 54 -16.47 8.74 25.17
C ALA A 54 -16.61 8.91 26.68
N LEU A 55 -16.27 7.88 27.46
CA LEU A 55 -16.28 7.93 28.92
C LEU A 55 -15.23 8.92 29.46
N GLY A 56 -14.01 8.92 28.90
CA GLY A 56 -12.94 9.82 29.33
C GLY A 56 -13.11 11.29 28.90
N LEU A 57 -13.85 11.53 27.81
CA LEU A 57 -14.06 12.86 27.24
C LEU A 57 -15.43 13.45 27.56
N HIS A 58 -16.26 12.77 28.35
CA HIS A 58 -17.64 13.19 28.63
C HIS A 58 -17.73 14.66 29.07
N ASP A 59 -16.94 15.05 30.08
CA ASP A 59 -16.95 16.42 30.62
C ASP A 59 -15.97 17.37 29.91
N PHE A 60 -15.25 16.89 28.89
CA PHE A 60 -14.23 17.67 28.21
C PHE A 60 -14.81 18.42 27.01
N GLN A 61 -15.03 19.72 27.16
CA GLN A 61 -15.34 20.60 26.04
C GLN A 61 -14.03 21.08 25.39
N VAL A 62 -13.92 20.91 24.07
CA VAL A 62 -12.74 21.37 23.32
C VAL A 62 -12.80 22.90 23.19
N PRO A 63 -11.90 23.65 23.84
CA PRO A 63 -11.94 25.11 23.78
C PRO A 63 -11.37 25.58 22.43
N ILE A 64 -12.01 26.58 21.81
CA ILE A 64 -11.55 27.20 20.54
C ILE A 64 -10.39 28.15 20.85
N THR A 65 -9.22 27.57 21.12
CA THR A 65 -7.95 28.26 21.33
C THR A 65 -7.08 28.20 20.07
N PRO A 66 -6.10 29.11 19.90
CA PRO A 66 -5.14 29.03 18.78
C PRO A 66 -4.48 27.65 18.65
N LEU A 67 -4.16 27.01 19.78
CA LEU A 67 -3.61 25.66 19.81
C LEU A 67 -4.58 24.62 19.23
N SER A 68 -5.85 24.61 19.68
CA SER A 68 -6.86 23.68 19.14
C SER A 68 -7.10 23.88 17.64
N VAL A 69 -7.09 25.14 17.18
CA VAL A 69 -7.25 25.51 15.77
C VAL A 69 -6.07 24.99 14.96
N SER A 70 -4.84 25.19 15.43
CA SER A 70 -3.63 24.67 14.79
C SER A 70 -3.60 23.15 14.74
N LEU A 71 -4.00 22.46 15.83
CA LEU A 71 -4.05 21.00 15.85
C LEU A 71 -5.12 20.44 14.89
N ALA A 72 -6.31 21.05 14.86
CA ALA A 72 -7.36 20.65 13.93
C ALA A 72 -6.96 20.92 12.47
N ALA A 73 -6.30 22.05 12.18
CA ALA A 73 -5.79 22.37 10.85
C ALA A 73 -4.68 21.40 10.42
N LEU A 74 -3.74 21.07 11.31
CA LEU A 74 -2.68 20.08 11.04
C LEU A 74 -3.27 18.68 10.83
N GLY A 75 -4.18 18.24 11.70
CA GLY A 75 -4.88 16.96 11.57
C GLY A 75 -5.67 16.89 10.26
N GLY A 76 -6.41 17.95 9.93
CA GLY A 76 -7.13 18.09 8.66
C GLY A 76 -6.20 18.05 7.45
N ALA A 77 -5.05 18.74 7.50
CA ALA A 77 -4.06 18.72 6.43
C ALA A 77 -3.42 17.33 6.24
N VAL A 78 -3.16 16.60 7.32
CA VAL A 78 -2.66 15.22 7.29
C VAL A 78 -3.71 14.31 6.65
N VAL A 79 -4.97 14.36 7.11
CA VAL A 79 -6.07 13.58 6.54
C VAL A 79 -6.29 13.92 5.07
N PHE A 80 -6.26 15.21 4.71
CA PHE A 80 -6.36 15.67 3.33
C PHE A 80 -5.23 15.10 2.45
N THR A 81 -3.99 15.13 2.93
CA THR A 81 -2.84 14.60 2.19
C THR A 81 -2.95 13.09 1.98
N LEU A 82 -3.39 12.36 3.01
CA LEU A 82 -3.66 10.92 2.91
C LEU A 82 -4.79 10.63 1.91
N MET A 83 -5.89 11.38 1.97
CA MET A 83 -7.00 11.27 1.01
C MET A 83 -6.53 11.60 -0.40
N LEU A 84 -5.74 12.66 -0.59
CA LEU A 84 -5.21 13.08 -1.89
C LEU A 84 -4.32 12.00 -2.52
N SER A 85 -3.49 11.35 -1.72
CA SER A 85 -2.69 10.18 -2.12
C SER A 85 -3.58 9.03 -2.62
N GLN A 86 -4.63 8.70 -1.87
CA GLN A 86 -5.57 7.64 -2.24
C GLN A 86 -6.39 8.01 -3.49
N THR A 87 -6.86 9.25 -3.60
CA THR A 87 -7.63 9.72 -4.76
C THR A 87 -6.78 9.75 -6.02
N LEU A 88 -5.51 10.15 -5.95
CA LEU A 88 -4.59 10.14 -7.09
C LEU A 88 -4.37 8.71 -7.63
N SER A 89 -4.12 7.76 -6.72
CA SER A 89 -3.97 6.34 -7.08
C SER A 89 -5.27 5.76 -7.66
N ALA A 90 -6.40 5.95 -6.96
CA ALA A 90 -7.71 5.45 -7.38
C ALA A 90 -8.19 6.08 -8.70
N SER A 91 -7.94 7.37 -8.90
CA SER A 91 -8.26 8.06 -10.17
C SER A 91 -7.45 7.50 -11.32
N SER A 92 -6.15 7.22 -11.11
CA SER A 92 -5.32 6.62 -12.15
C SER A 92 -5.82 5.22 -12.56
N GLU A 93 -6.25 4.42 -11.58
CA GLU A 93 -6.77 3.08 -11.85
C GLU A 93 -8.16 3.13 -12.51
N ALA A 94 -9.03 3.99 -12.00
CA ALA A 94 -10.38 4.16 -12.51
C ALA A 94 -10.39 4.73 -13.94
N LEU A 95 -9.57 5.72 -14.26
CA LEU A 95 -9.57 6.32 -15.60
C LEU A 95 -8.83 5.45 -16.63
N TYR A 96 -7.76 4.76 -16.28
CA TYR A 96 -6.86 4.21 -17.30
C TYR A 96 -6.75 2.68 -17.32
N ASP A 97 -6.88 2.01 -16.18
CA ASP A 97 -6.54 0.58 -16.05
C ASP A 97 -7.72 -0.36 -16.29
N ARG A 98 -8.95 0.13 -16.09
CA ARG A 98 -10.14 -0.73 -16.16
C ARG A 98 -10.41 -1.27 -17.57
N GLY A 99 -9.87 -0.67 -18.63
CA GLY A 99 -10.08 -1.09 -20.02
C GLY A 99 -11.53 -0.90 -20.53
N ASP A 100 -12.47 -0.63 -19.63
CA ASP A 100 -13.90 -0.49 -19.92
C ASP A 100 -14.29 0.82 -20.61
N LEU A 101 -13.35 1.76 -20.80
CA LEU A 101 -13.66 3.06 -21.41
C LEU A 101 -14.12 2.95 -22.87
N ASP A 102 -13.54 2.03 -23.63
CA ASP A 102 -13.90 1.82 -25.04
C ASP A 102 -15.33 1.25 -25.17
N LEU A 103 -15.69 0.35 -24.25
CA LEU A 103 -17.05 -0.17 -24.08
C LEU A 103 -18.05 0.88 -23.59
N LEU A 104 -17.60 1.84 -22.76
CA LEU A 104 -18.44 2.93 -22.27
C LEU A 104 -18.67 4.02 -23.32
N PHE A 105 -17.68 4.27 -24.20
CA PHE A 105 -17.80 5.22 -25.31
C PHE A 105 -18.60 4.67 -26.50
N SER A 106 -18.74 3.35 -26.62
CA SER A 106 -19.68 2.71 -27.55
C SER A 106 -21.11 2.63 -27.02
N SER A 107 -21.34 3.00 -25.74
CA SER A 107 -22.67 3.06 -25.16
C SER A 107 -23.36 4.41 -25.42
N PRO A 108 -24.71 4.48 -25.48
CA PRO A 108 -25.45 5.73 -25.73
C PRO A 108 -25.43 6.72 -24.54
N ILE A 109 -24.45 6.61 -23.64
CA ILE A 109 -24.32 7.45 -22.45
C ILE A 109 -23.22 8.49 -22.68
N GLY A 110 -23.53 9.77 -22.46
CA GLY A 110 -22.57 10.86 -22.61
C GLY A 110 -21.28 10.65 -21.78
N PRO A 111 -20.08 10.76 -22.38
CA PRO A 111 -18.79 10.59 -21.71
C PRO A 111 -18.62 11.39 -20.42
N ALA A 112 -19.08 12.65 -20.40
CA ALA A 112 -19.00 13.53 -19.25
C ALA A 112 -19.78 12.98 -18.03
N LYS A 113 -20.94 12.34 -18.25
CA LYS A 113 -21.77 11.76 -17.19
C LYS A 113 -21.08 10.55 -16.56
N VAL A 114 -20.47 9.70 -17.39
CA VAL A 114 -19.73 8.52 -16.93
C VAL A 114 -18.51 8.93 -16.09
N LEU A 115 -17.73 9.91 -16.57
CA LEU A 115 -16.56 10.41 -15.86
C LEU A 115 -16.94 11.08 -14.53
N PHE A 116 -18.02 11.85 -14.50
CA PHE A 116 -18.54 12.45 -13.27
C PHE A 116 -18.97 11.41 -12.24
N VAL A 117 -19.68 10.35 -12.66
CA VAL A 117 -20.05 9.26 -11.75
C VAL A 117 -18.82 8.52 -11.25
N ARG A 118 -17.82 8.30 -12.12
CA ARG A 118 -16.59 7.61 -11.74
C ARG A 118 -15.76 8.44 -10.76
N SER A 119 -15.63 9.75 -10.96
CA SER A 119 -14.97 10.63 -9.97
C SER A 119 -15.74 10.66 -8.65
N LEU A 120 -17.06 10.69 -8.69
CA LEU A 120 -17.89 10.62 -7.48
C LEU A 120 -17.73 9.26 -6.78
N GLY A 121 -17.56 8.19 -7.55
CA GLY A 121 -17.22 6.86 -7.04
C GLY A 121 -15.84 6.80 -6.38
N VAL A 122 -14.85 7.53 -6.90
CA VAL A 122 -13.53 7.67 -6.24
C VAL A 122 -13.68 8.39 -4.90
N ALA A 123 -14.40 9.52 -4.86
CA ALA A 123 -14.66 10.25 -3.63
C ALA A 123 -15.41 9.38 -2.60
N GLY A 124 -16.45 8.66 -3.03
CA GLY A 124 -17.20 7.71 -2.23
C GLY A 124 -16.34 6.57 -1.68
N GLY A 125 -15.44 6.02 -2.49
CA GLY A 125 -14.51 4.97 -2.05
C GLY A 125 -13.55 5.47 -0.98
N VAL A 126 -12.97 6.66 -1.16
CA VAL A 126 -12.03 7.25 -0.20
C VAL A 126 -12.73 7.63 1.11
N ILE A 127 -13.86 8.34 1.08
CA ILE A 127 -14.59 8.69 2.32
C ILE A 127 -15.00 7.43 3.08
N THR A 128 -15.40 6.35 2.39
CA THR A 128 -15.80 5.09 3.03
C THR A 128 -14.67 4.49 3.87
N ILE A 129 -13.43 4.50 3.37
CA ILE A 129 -12.28 3.95 4.11
C ILE A 129 -12.07 4.71 5.43
N PHE A 130 -12.13 6.05 5.39
CA PHE A 130 -11.90 6.88 6.58
C PHE A 130 -13.10 6.83 7.53
N ALA A 131 -14.32 6.88 7.02
CA ALA A 131 -15.53 6.75 7.81
C ALA A 131 -15.59 5.40 8.53
N LEU A 132 -15.18 4.30 7.89
CA LEU A 132 -15.15 2.98 8.53
C LEU A 132 -14.28 2.95 9.80
N VAL A 133 -13.23 3.78 9.87
CA VAL A 133 -12.35 3.88 11.04
C VAL A 133 -12.84 4.93 12.03
N VAL A 134 -13.22 6.12 11.54
CA VAL A 134 -13.60 7.25 12.39
C VAL A 134 -14.97 7.06 13.02
N THR A 135 -15.96 6.58 12.27
CA THR A 135 -17.34 6.40 12.75
C THR A 135 -17.45 5.53 14.01
N PRO A 136 -16.88 4.30 14.09
CA PRO A 136 -16.99 3.49 15.31
C PRO A 136 -16.25 4.11 16.51
N LEU A 137 -15.23 4.93 16.27
CA LEU A 137 -14.50 5.63 17.32
C LEU A 137 -15.26 6.88 17.83
N LEU A 138 -15.96 7.57 16.92
CA LEU A 138 -16.62 8.85 17.14
C LEU A 138 -18.05 8.70 17.67
N LEU A 139 -18.82 7.76 17.13
CA LEU A 139 -20.25 7.63 17.44
C LEU A 139 -20.54 7.44 18.93
N PRO A 140 -19.76 6.65 19.69
CA PRO A 140 -19.97 6.56 21.14
C PRO A 140 -19.90 7.94 21.83
N SER A 141 -18.93 8.79 21.46
CA SER A 141 -18.81 10.14 22.02
C SER A 141 -19.94 11.07 21.59
N VAL A 142 -20.44 10.92 20.35
CA VAL A 142 -21.60 11.67 19.84
C VAL A 142 -22.87 11.33 20.61
N VAL A 143 -23.09 10.04 20.88
CA VAL A 143 -24.27 9.55 21.62
C VAL A 143 -24.18 9.88 23.11
N TYR A 144 -22.98 9.82 23.70
CA TYR A 144 -22.79 9.88 25.14
C TYR A 144 -22.54 11.28 25.71
N GLY A 145 -22.33 12.33 24.89
CA GLY A 145 -22.18 13.69 25.43
C GLY A 145 -21.90 14.81 24.44
N HIS A 146 -21.40 14.49 23.24
CA HIS A 146 -20.92 15.48 22.27
C HIS A 146 -21.63 15.38 20.91
N PRO A 147 -22.94 15.69 20.81
CA PRO A 147 -23.69 15.53 19.56
C PRO A 147 -23.11 16.35 18.40
N GLY A 148 -22.53 17.52 18.68
CA GLY A 148 -21.89 18.38 17.70
C GLY A 148 -20.71 17.73 16.96
N TRP A 149 -20.05 16.74 17.56
CA TRP A 149 -18.91 16.06 16.94
C TRP A 149 -19.28 15.26 15.69
N ILE A 150 -20.58 15.04 15.42
CA ILE A 150 -21.04 14.50 14.14
C ILE A 150 -20.56 15.34 12.94
N GLY A 151 -20.32 16.64 13.17
CA GLY A 151 -19.73 17.55 12.19
C GLY A 151 -18.39 17.08 11.65
N LEU A 152 -17.62 16.29 12.42
CA LEU A 152 -16.38 15.65 11.97
C LEU A 152 -16.61 14.75 10.74
N LEU A 153 -17.72 14.02 10.67
CA LEU A 153 -18.05 13.20 9.50
C LEU A 153 -18.35 14.06 8.27
N GLY A 154 -19.00 15.20 8.48
CA GLY A 154 -19.24 16.18 7.41
C GLY A 154 -17.95 16.82 6.89
N VAL A 155 -17.03 17.17 7.80
CA VAL A 155 -15.68 17.66 7.44
C VAL A 155 -14.89 16.60 6.67
N LEU A 156 -14.96 15.32 7.06
CA LEU A 156 -14.36 14.23 6.27
C LEU A 156 -14.93 14.15 4.85
N GLY A 157 -16.24 14.38 4.69
CA GLY A 157 -16.88 14.45 3.38
C GLY A 157 -16.38 15.62 2.53
N ALA A 158 -16.26 16.81 3.14
CA ALA A 158 -15.68 17.98 2.48
C ALA A 158 -14.24 17.71 2.04
N LEU A 159 -13.40 17.18 2.94
CA LEU A 159 -12.01 16.83 2.63
C LEU A 159 -11.91 15.78 1.51
N ALA A 160 -12.78 14.76 1.50
CA ALA A 160 -12.79 13.75 0.46
C ALA A 160 -13.15 14.32 -0.92
N LEU A 161 -14.13 15.22 -0.99
CA LEU A 161 -14.50 15.91 -2.24
C LEU A 161 -13.37 16.81 -2.72
N ALA A 162 -12.79 17.63 -1.84
CA ALA A 162 -11.68 18.51 -2.17
C ALA A 162 -10.43 17.71 -2.62
N ALA A 163 -10.07 16.65 -1.90
CA ALA A 163 -8.95 15.79 -2.24
C ALA A 163 -9.18 15.04 -3.57
N THR A 164 -10.42 14.68 -3.89
CA THR A 164 -10.75 14.07 -5.18
C THR A 164 -10.63 15.08 -6.30
N ALA A 165 -11.12 16.31 -6.11
CA ALA A 165 -11.01 17.39 -7.08
C ALA A 165 -9.55 17.70 -7.41
N VAL A 166 -8.73 17.93 -6.39
CA VAL A 166 -7.28 18.20 -6.55
C VAL A 166 -6.56 16.97 -7.12
N GLY A 167 -6.89 15.77 -6.66
CA GLY A 167 -6.30 14.52 -7.16
C GLY A 167 -6.57 14.29 -8.64
N LEU A 168 -7.78 14.60 -9.13
CA LEU A 168 -8.13 14.52 -10.55
C LEU A 168 -7.37 15.54 -11.39
N LEU A 169 -7.29 16.79 -10.93
CA LEU A 169 -6.53 17.85 -11.62
C LEU A 169 -5.04 17.51 -11.69
N LEU A 170 -4.47 16.99 -10.61
CA LEU A 170 -3.07 16.52 -10.58
C LEU A 170 -2.87 15.32 -11.50
N ALA A 171 -3.76 14.34 -11.48
CA ALA A 171 -3.70 13.18 -12.37
C ALA A 171 -3.69 13.61 -13.84
N MET A 172 -4.54 14.57 -14.20
CA MET A 172 -4.57 15.16 -15.54
C MET A 172 -3.30 15.91 -15.91
N GLY A 173 -2.81 16.79 -15.03
CA GLY A 173 -1.60 17.56 -15.28
C GLY A 173 -0.41 16.64 -15.51
N LEU A 174 -0.30 15.60 -14.68
CA LEU A 174 0.73 14.58 -14.79
C LEU A 174 0.58 13.72 -16.05
N PHE A 175 -0.65 13.44 -16.48
CA PHE A 175 -0.94 12.79 -17.76
C PHE A 175 -0.49 13.63 -18.95
N ALA A 176 -0.84 14.92 -18.96
CA ALA A 176 -0.46 15.85 -20.02
C ALA A 176 1.07 15.98 -20.15
N LEU A 177 1.79 15.92 -19.03
CA LEU A 177 3.25 16.09 -19.01
C LEU A 177 4.02 14.81 -19.34
N ILE A 178 3.59 13.64 -18.85
CA ILE A 178 4.42 12.42 -18.86
C ILE A 178 3.73 11.20 -19.48
N GLY A 179 2.45 11.31 -19.84
CA GLY A 179 1.66 10.25 -20.48
C GLY A 179 1.15 9.16 -19.52
N PRO A 180 0.13 8.39 -19.92
CA PRO A 180 -0.71 7.58 -19.02
C PRO A 180 0.05 6.51 -18.25
N ARG A 181 1.01 5.85 -18.90
CA ARG A 181 1.78 4.77 -18.27
C ARG A 181 2.67 5.29 -17.14
N ARG A 182 3.25 6.48 -17.27
CA ARG A 182 4.14 7.08 -16.26
C ARG A 182 3.37 7.80 -15.16
N THR A 183 2.23 8.39 -15.47
CA THR A 183 1.29 8.98 -14.49
C THR A 183 0.92 7.98 -13.41
N ARG A 184 0.63 6.74 -13.79
CA ARG A 184 0.33 5.66 -12.84
C ARG A 184 1.48 5.39 -11.89
N THR A 185 2.70 5.25 -12.41
CA THR A 185 3.88 4.97 -11.58
C THR A 185 4.10 6.07 -10.56
N VAL A 186 4.03 7.33 -10.99
CA VAL A 186 4.22 8.48 -10.10
C VAL A 186 3.08 8.56 -9.07
N ALA A 187 1.82 8.34 -9.48
CA ALA A 187 0.67 8.31 -8.55
C ALA A 187 0.85 7.25 -7.45
N GLN A 188 1.30 6.05 -7.81
CA GLN A 188 1.52 4.96 -6.85
C GLN A 188 2.74 5.19 -5.96
N VAL A 189 3.81 5.81 -6.48
CA VAL A 189 4.98 6.18 -5.69
C VAL A 189 4.63 7.29 -4.71
N MET A 190 3.94 8.34 -5.15
CA MET A 190 3.46 9.41 -4.26
C MET A 190 2.53 8.86 -3.19
N ALA A 191 1.65 7.91 -3.55
CA ALA A 191 0.76 7.31 -2.57
C ALA A 191 1.51 6.50 -1.50
N ALA A 192 2.51 5.73 -1.92
CA ALA A 192 3.39 4.99 -1.01
C ALA A 192 4.24 5.92 -0.13
N LEU A 193 4.81 6.99 -0.70
CA LEU A 193 5.61 7.97 0.04
C LEU A 193 4.79 8.71 1.09
N VAL A 194 3.56 9.12 0.74
CA VAL A 194 2.65 9.76 1.70
C VAL A 194 2.24 8.79 2.81
N GLY A 195 1.87 7.55 2.45
CA GLY A 195 1.54 6.52 3.44
C GLY A 195 2.71 6.16 4.36
N ALA A 196 3.91 6.06 3.80
CA ALA A 196 5.14 5.83 4.56
C ALA A 196 5.50 7.04 5.42
N GLY A 197 5.40 8.27 4.91
CA GLY A 197 5.64 9.48 5.67
C GLY A 197 4.73 9.59 6.90
N PHE A 198 3.46 9.24 6.75
CA PHE A 198 2.53 9.14 7.88
C PHE A 198 2.96 8.08 8.90
N PHE A 199 3.35 6.89 8.45
CA PHE A 199 3.89 5.84 9.32
C PHE A 199 5.17 6.28 10.05
N LEU A 200 6.10 6.94 9.36
CA LEU A 200 7.32 7.46 9.97
C LEU A 200 6.99 8.54 11.01
N ALA A 201 6.03 9.42 10.72
CA ALA A 201 5.57 10.44 11.65
C ALA A 201 4.90 9.84 12.89
N SER A 202 4.10 8.77 12.75
CA SER A 202 3.50 8.09 13.91
C SER A 202 4.56 7.41 14.78
N GLN A 203 5.66 6.96 14.17
CA GLN A 203 6.79 6.34 14.87
C GLN A 203 7.83 7.38 15.38
N MET A 204 7.57 8.68 15.27
CA MET A 204 8.53 9.74 15.62
C MET A 204 9.04 9.63 17.06
N ARG A 205 8.19 9.24 18.02
CA ARG A 205 8.58 8.99 19.42
C ARG A 205 9.62 7.88 19.53
N THR A 206 9.39 6.77 18.82
CA THR A 206 10.29 5.63 18.75
C THR A 206 11.60 6.00 18.04
N ILE A 207 11.54 6.83 16.99
CA ILE A 207 12.71 7.24 16.20
C ILE A 207 13.57 8.26 16.95
N LEU A 208 12.98 9.27 17.59
CA LEU A 208 13.72 10.35 18.27
C LEU A 208 14.10 10.02 19.72
N GLY A 209 13.38 9.10 20.37
CA GLY A 209 13.48 8.81 21.81
C GLY A 209 12.52 9.67 22.64
N GLU A 210 12.03 9.13 23.75
CA GLU A 210 10.97 9.76 24.57
C GLU A 210 11.34 11.18 25.03
N GLN A 211 12.59 11.39 25.45
CA GLN A 211 13.08 12.67 25.97
C GLN A 211 13.06 13.78 24.91
N LYS A 212 13.54 13.52 23.68
CA LYS A 212 13.57 14.51 22.59
C LYS A 212 12.20 14.74 21.96
N SER A 213 11.32 13.74 21.98
CA SER A 213 9.95 13.93 21.52
C SER A 213 9.13 14.78 22.49
N ASN A 214 9.34 14.60 23.80
CA ASN A 214 8.66 15.42 24.81
C ASN A 214 9.15 16.87 24.77
N SER A 215 10.44 17.11 24.50
CA SER A 215 10.96 18.47 24.35
C SER A 215 10.42 19.17 23.10
N LEU A 216 10.26 18.46 21.96
CA LEU A 216 9.64 19.03 20.76
C LEU A 216 8.15 19.36 20.99
N PHE A 217 7.41 18.48 21.65
CA PHE A 217 6.00 18.72 21.94
C PHE A 217 5.81 19.83 22.98
N ALA A 218 6.68 19.89 23.99
CA ALA A 218 6.74 20.98 24.96
C ALA A 218 7.10 22.31 24.28
N GLU A 219 8.02 22.33 23.33
CA GLU A 219 8.39 23.53 22.56
C GLU A 219 7.23 24.04 21.70
N ILE A 220 6.53 23.13 20.99
CA ILE A 220 5.35 23.49 20.20
C ILE A 220 4.23 24.04 21.10
N THR A 221 4.02 23.41 22.26
CA THR A 221 3.01 23.84 23.24
C THR A 221 3.38 25.20 23.85
N ARG A 222 4.66 25.40 24.17
CA ARG A 222 5.18 26.68 24.69
C ARG A 222 5.01 27.80 23.66
N GLN A 223 5.37 27.58 22.40
CA GLN A 223 5.16 28.57 21.33
C GLN A 223 3.68 28.91 21.09
N ALA A 224 2.78 27.94 21.31
CA ALA A 224 1.34 28.16 21.25
C ALA A 224 0.84 28.99 22.45
N GLN A 225 1.33 28.71 23.66
CA GLN A 225 0.99 29.46 24.87
C GLN A 225 1.55 30.88 24.88
N GLU A 226 2.73 31.10 24.28
CA GLU A 226 3.36 32.41 24.10
C GLU A 226 2.67 33.29 23.04
N GLY A 227 1.56 32.84 22.43
CA GLY A 227 0.78 33.62 21.46
C GLY A 227 1.49 33.88 20.13
N ARG A 228 2.60 33.17 19.86
CA ARG A 228 3.36 33.27 18.60
C ARG A 228 2.64 32.58 17.43
N LEU A 229 1.77 31.63 17.72
CA LEU A 229 0.88 31.00 16.75
C LEU A 229 -0.41 31.83 16.61
N LYS A 230 -0.45 32.69 15.60
CA LYS A 230 -1.67 33.40 15.17
C LYS A 230 -2.21 32.74 13.89
N PRO A 231 -3.01 31.66 13.99
CA PRO A 231 -3.62 31.07 12.81
C PRO A 231 -4.55 32.09 12.14
N PRO A 232 -4.60 32.12 10.80
CA PRO A 232 -5.49 33.04 10.09
C PRO A 232 -6.96 32.73 10.46
N PRO A 233 -7.88 33.72 10.42
CA PRO A 233 -9.27 33.53 10.82
C PRO A 233 -9.96 32.35 10.13
N ILE A 234 -9.63 32.11 8.86
CA ILE A 234 -10.14 31.02 8.02
C ILE A 234 -9.72 29.64 8.55
N ALA A 235 -8.57 29.53 9.21
CA ALA A 235 -8.08 28.26 9.76
C ALA A 235 -8.93 27.74 10.93
N SER A 236 -9.78 28.58 11.52
CA SER A 236 -10.72 28.16 12.57
C SER A 236 -11.96 27.45 12.03
N LEU A 237 -12.27 27.60 10.73
CA LEU A 237 -13.47 27.03 10.11
C LEU A 237 -13.56 25.49 10.22
N PRO A 238 -12.49 24.72 9.96
CA PRO A 238 -12.53 23.26 10.11
C PRO A 238 -12.81 22.82 11.54
N LEU A 239 -12.20 23.47 12.54
CA LEU A 239 -12.44 23.14 13.95
C LEU A 239 -13.90 23.41 14.33
N ARG A 240 -14.44 24.57 13.96
CA ARG A 240 -15.83 24.92 14.24
C ARG A 240 -16.82 23.97 13.56
N ALA A 241 -16.54 23.58 12.31
CA ALA A 241 -17.33 22.58 11.60
C ALA A 241 -17.24 21.19 12.27
N MET A 242 -16.05 20.78 12.75
CA MET A 242 -15.88 19.53 13.50
C MET A 242 -16.67 19.51 14.80
N LEU A 243 -16.77 20.65 15.49
CA LEU A 243 -17.54 20.81 16.72
C LEU A 243 -19.06 20.94 16.50
N GLY A 244 -19.51 20.97 15.24
CA GLY A 244 -20.93 20.92 14.89
C GLY A 244 -21.58 22.26 14.57
N GLU A 245 -20.80 23.33 14.37
CA GLU A 245 -21.37 24.59 13.89
C GLU A 245 -21.87 24.43 12.43
N PRO A 246 -23.16 24.69 12.15
CA PRO A 246 -23.76 24.37 10.85
C PRO A 246 -23.26 25.27 9.72
N LEU A 247 -23.02 26.56 10.00
CA LEU A 247 -22.57 27.53 8.98
C LEU A 247 -21.16 27.21 8.45
N PRO A 248 -20.12 27.01 9.29
CA PRO A 248 -18.80 26.57 8.83
C PRO A 248 -18.85 25.24 8.08
N LEU A 249 -19.68 24.29 8.55
CA LEU A 249 -19.80 22.98 7.92
C LEU A 249 -20.41 23.09 6.51
N LEU A 250 -21.50 23.85 6.36
CA LEU A 250 -22.13 24.10 5.07
C LEU A 250 -21.18 24.83 4.11
N ALA A 251 -20.42 25.82 4.60
CA ALA A 251 -19.44 26.53 3.78
C ALA A 251 -18.33 25.59 3.25
N LEU A 252 -17.80 24.71 4.10
CA LEU A 252 -16.78 23.72 3.70
C LEU A 252 -17.33 22.69 2.71
N LEU A 253 -18.53 22.18 2.95
CA LEU A 253 -19.19 21.24 2.04
C LEU A 253 -19.50 21.88 0.69
N ALA A 254 -20.09 23.07 0.68
CA ALA A 254 -20.43 23.81 -0.53
C ALA A 254 -19.17 24.15 -1.34
N GLY A 255 -18.12 24.67 -0.67
CA GLY A 255 -16.84 24.98 -1.32
C GLY A 255 -16.17 23.74 -1.93
N SER A 256 -16.16 22.63 -1.20
CA SER A 256 -15.56 21.38 -1.68
C SER A 256 -16.38 20.73 -2.80
N ALA A 257 -17.72 20.80 -2.72
CA ALA A 257 -18.62 20.33 -3.76
C ALA A 257 -18.51 21.16 -5.04
N ALA A 258 -18.42 22.48 -4.92
CA ALA A 258 -18.19 23.39 -6.05
C ALA A 258 -16.84 23.11 -6.71
N LEU A 259 -15.76 23.00 -5.93
CA LEU A 259 -14.43 22.65 -6.43
C LEU A 259 -14.43 21.30 -7.16
N PHE A 260 -15.09 20.28 -6.58
CA PHE A 260 -15.23 18.97 -7.19
C PHE A 260 -16.04 19.01 -8.49
N ALA A 261 -17.18 19.71 -8.51
CA ALA A 261 -18.02 19.85 -9.69
C ALA A 261 -17.25 20.54 -10.82
N LEU A 262 -16.56 21.64 -10.53
CA LEU A 262 -15.73 22.35 -11.51
C LEU A 262 -14.61 21.47 -12.06
N ALA A 263 -13.88 20.74 -11.20
CA ALA A 263 -12.83 19.83 -11.62
C ALA A 263 -13.36 18.69 -12.50
N ALA A 264 -14.49 18.07 -12.12
CA ALA A 264 -15.10 16.98 -12.86
C ALA A 264 -15.68 17.43 -14.22
N LEU A 265 -16.26 18.63 -14.29
CA LEU A 265 -16.76 19.21 -15.53
C LEU A 265 -15.62 19.61 -16.48
N ALA A 266 -14.55 20.22 -15.97
CA ALA A 266 -13.36 20.55 -16.75
C ALA A 266 -12.70 19.29 -17.33
N LEU A 267 -12.66 18.22 -16.54
CA LEU A 267 -12.16 16.90 -16.94
C LEU A 267 -13.02 16.30 -18.06
N GLY A 268 -14.35 16.31 -17.91
CA GLY A 268 -15.27 15.74 -18.89
C GLY A 268 -15.09 16.31 -20.30
N ARG A 269 -14.89 17.64 -20.41
CA ARG A 269 -14.66 18.33 -21.69
C ARG A 269 -13.29 17.97 -22.30
N ARG A 270 -12.22 18.04 -21.51
CA ARG A 270 -10.86 17.74 -22.02
C ARG A 270 -10.68 16.26 -22.39
N PHE A 271 -11.35 15.35 -21.69
CA PHE A 271 -11.28 13.93 -22.01
C PHE A 271 -12.06 13.56 -23.27
N SER A 272 -13.21 14.20 -23.55
CA SER A 272 -13.90 13.96 -24.83
C SER A 272 -13.03 14.40 -25.99
N ASP A 273 -12.34 15.54 -25.87
CA ASP A 273 -11.47 16.07 -26.92
C ASP A 273 -10.24 15.16 -27.12
N ALA A 274 -9.64 14.66 -26.03
CA ALA A 274 -8.50 13.76 -26.07
C ALA A 274 -8.87 12.33 -26.53
N ALA A 275 -10.06 11.82 -26.18
CA ALA A 275 -10.56 10.52 -26.62
C ALA A 275 -10.87 10.55 -28.12
N ALA A 276 -11.50 11.61 -28.62
CA ALA A 276 -11.70 11.83 -30.05
C ALA A 276 -10.37 11.90 -30.83
N ALA A 277 -9.34 12.53 -30.25
CA ALA A 277 -8.01 12.62 -30.87
C ALA A 277 -7.19 11.32 -30.83
N THR A 278 -7.51 10.37 -29.95
CA THR A 278 -6.78 9.10 -29.76
C THR A 278 -7.44 7.90 -30.43
N GLN A 279 -8.75 7.93 -30.69
CA GLN A 279 -9.43 6.91 -31.51
C GLN A 279 -8.85 6.81 -32.94
N GLY A 280 -8.26 7.89 -33.47
CA GLY A 280 -7.53 7.86 -34.74
C GLY A 280 -6.08 7.33 -34.67
N LYS A 281 -5.56 6.96 -33.49
CA LYS A 281 -4.14 6.64 -33.26
C LYS A 281 -3.88 5.25 -32.68
N THR A 282 -4.89 4.40 -32.54
CA THR A 282 -4.77 3.01 -32.02
C THR A 282 -3.90 2.10 -32.88
N GLY A 283 -3.47 2.53 -34.06
CA GLY A 283 -2.41 1.89 -34.86
C GLY A 283 -0.99 2.27 -34.43
N ALA A 284 -0.68 2.37 -33.13
CA ALA A 284 0.71 2.59 -32.68
C ALA A 284 1.54 1.34 -33.02
N ARG A 285 2.10 1.34 -34.23
CA ARG A 285 2.98 0.32 -34.80
C ARG A 285 4.08 0.01 -33.76
N PRO A 286 4.26 -1.26 -33.36
CA PRO A 286 5.27 -1.60 -32.36
C PRO A 286 6.61 -1.07 -32.82
N ALA A 287 7.29 -0.28 -31.96
CA ALA A 287 8.62 0.22 -32.24
C ALA A 287 9.48 -0.98 -32.66
N LYS A 288 9.98 -0.93 -33.91
CA LYS A 288 10.82 -1.98 -34.50
C LYS A 288 12.07 -2.08 -33.63
N ALA A 289 12.04 -2.97 -32.62
CA ALA A 289 13.24 -3.30 -31.87
C ALA A 289 14.23 -3.83 -32.91
N SER A 290 15.41 -3.21 -33.01
CA SER A 290 16.42 -3.65 -33.98
C SER A 290 16.73 -5.13 -33.73
N GLY A 291 16.54 -5.98 -34.74
CA GLY A 291 16.63 -7.43 -34.59
C GLY A 291 17.97 -7.92 -34.00
N ALA A 292 19.03 -7.11 -34.12
CA ALA A 292 20.33 -7.35 -33.54
C ALA A 292 20.39 -7.21 -32.00
N SER A 293 19.56 -6.38 -31.38
CA SER A 293 19.47 -6.24 -29.92
C SER A 293 18.66 -7.38 -29.30
N ALA A 294 17.57 -7.79 -29.97
CA ALA A 294 16.76 -8.93 -29.56
C ALA A 294 17.56 -10.25 -29.63
N ARG A 295 18.28 -10.51 -30.74
CA ARG A 295 19.11 -11.72 -30.89
C ARG A 295 20.22 -11.83 -29.86
N ARG A 296 20.90 -10.73 -29.52
CA ARG A 296 21.93 -10.72 -28.46
C ARG A 296 21.39 -11.05 -27.08
N GLY A 297 20.13 -10.68 -26.79
CA GLY A 297 19.47 -11.01 -25.52
C GLY A 297 19.15 -12.50 -25.34
N PHE A 298 18.84 -13.21 -26.43
CA PHE A 298 18.56 -14.65 -26.42
C PHE A 298 19.82 -15.52 -26.57
N ALA A 299 20.92 -14.98 -27.10
CA ALA A 299 22.19 -15.68 -27.26
C ALA A 299 22.93 -15.97 -25.94
N ALA A 300 22.56 -15.30 -24.83
CA ALA A 300 23.20 -15.46 -23.52
C ALA A 300 22.79 -16.75 -22.76
N GLY A 301 22.03 -17.64 -23.40
CA GLY A 301 21.53 -18.88 -22.80
C GLY A 301 20.21 -18.73 -22.02
N PRO A 302 19.50 -19.85 -21.75
CA PRO A 302 18.15 -19.84 -21.21
C PRO A 302 18.05 -19.21 -19.81
N PHE A 303 19.10 -19.36 -18.99
CA PHE A 303 19.15 -18.77 -17.65
C PHE A 303 19.18 -17.23 -17.71
N LEU A 304 20.16 -16.64 -18.41
CA LEU A 304 20.34 -15.19 -18.49
C LEU A 304 19.21 -14.51 -19.28
N ALA A 305 18.70 -15.14 -20.33
CA ALA A 305 17.54 -14.64 -21.07
C ALA A 305 16.30 -14.54 -20.18
N THR A 306 16.03 -15.59 -19.39
CA THR A 306 14.93 -15.60 -18.42
C THR A 306 15.17 -14.59 -17.30
N LEU A 307 16.38 -14.54 -16.73
CA LEU A 307 16.72 -13.59 -15.67
C LEU A 307 16.51 -12.14 -16.12
N ARG A 308 17.00 -11.78 -17.31
CA ARG A 308 16.85 -10.44 -17.87
C ARG A 308 15.39 -10.11 -18.16
N LYS A 309 14.62 -11.06 -18.70
CA LYS A 309 13.17 -10.91 -18.90
C LYS A 309 12.50 -10.55 -17.57
N GLU A 310 12.71 -11.36 -16.54
CA GLU A 310 12.03 -11.17 -15.24
C GLU A 310 12.46 -9.85 -14.57
N LEU A 311 13.75 -9.50 -14.57
CA LEU A 311 14.21 -8.21 -14.02
C LEU A 311 13.61 -7.00 -14.75
N LEU A 312 13.51 -7.05 -16.09
CA LEU A 312 12.86 -5.99 -16.86
C LEU A 312 11.35 -5.93 -16.59
N LEU A 313 10.69 -7.07 -16.37
CA LEU A 313 9.28 -7.13 -16.03
C LEU A 313 9.00 -6.59 -14.63
N ILE A 314 9.86 -6.85 -13.65
CA ILE A 314 9.79 -6.27 -12.30
C ILE A 314 9.97 -4.75 -12.39
N GLY A 315 11.00 -4.27 -13.09
CA GLY A 315 11.28 -2.84 -13.23
C GLY A 315 10.20 -2.06 -13.98
N ARG A 316 9.36 -2.73 -14.78
CA ARG A 316 8.22 -2.12 -15.48
C ARG A 316 6.92 -2.15 -14.69
N ASP A 317 6.85 -2.90 -13.59
CA ASP A 317 5.64 -3.02 -12.80
C ASP A 317 5.61 -2.02 -11.64
N ALA A 318 4.95 -0.89 -11.89
CA ALA A 318 4.82 0.20 -10.94
C ALA A 318 4.21 -0.22 -9.60
N ALA A 319 3.25 -1.15 -9.62
CA ALA A 319 2.55 -1.56 -8.41
C ALA A 319 3.49 -2.37 -7.50
N LEU A 320 4.34 -3.20 -8.10
CA LEU A 320 5.35 -3.98 -7.39
C LEU A 320 6.43 -3.10 -6.81
N LEU A 321 6.92 -2.13 -7.58
CA LEU A 321 7.89 -1.15 -7.10
C LEU A 321 7.33 -0.39 -5.88
N SER A 322 6.07 0.04 -5.93
CA SER A 322 5.40 0.69 -4.81
C SER A 322 5.26 -0.22 -3.57
N GLN A 323 4.91 -1.50 -3.77
CA GLN A 323 4.80 -2.47 -2.67
C GLN A 323 6.16 -2.78 -2.02
N VAL A 324 7.20 -2.97 -2.82
CA VAL A 324 8.57 -3.17 -2.31
C VAL A 324 9.04 -1.88 -1.62
N LEU A 325 8.88 -0.72 -2.26
CA LEU A 325 9.25 0.59 -1.70
C LEU A 325 8.61 0.84 -0.33
N LEU A 326 7.34 0.46 -0.13
CA LEU A 326 6.69 0.63 1.16
C LEU A 326 7.33 -0.25 2.25
N ARG A 327 7.72 -1.49 1.94
CA ARG A 327 8.44 -2.37 2.87
C ARG A 327 9.86 -1.89 3.16
N VAL A 328 10.52 -1.34 2.14
CA VAL A 328 11.80 -0.64 2.24
C VAL A 328 11.70 0.54 3.20
N LEU A 329 10.67 1.38 3.07
CA LEU A 329 10.47 2.54 3.93
C LEU A 329 10.20 2.13 5.38
N TYR A 330 9.52 1.01 5.60
CA TYR A 330 9.33 0.43 6.94
C TYR A 330 10.61 -0.12 7.57
N LEU A 331 11.65 -0.43 6.79
CA LEU A 331 12.95 -0.82 7.32
C LEU A 331 13.74 0.37 7.87
N ILE A 332 13.44 1.61 7.45
CA ILE A 332 14.19 2.80 7.88
C ILE A 332 14.11 3.02 9.39
N PRO A 333 12.93 3.04 10.05
CA PRO A 333 12.85 3.18 11.49
C PRO A 333 13.61 2.08 12.22
N THR A 334 13.46 0.83 11.77
CA THR A 334 14.16 -0.31 12.36
C THR A 334 15.67 -0.14 12.25
N ALA A 335 16.18 0.27 11.08
CA ALA A 335 17.60 0.52 10.84
C ALA A 335 18.15 1.68 11.69
N LEU A 336 17.38 2.75 11.90
CA LEU A 336 17.77 3.88 12.76
C LEU A 336 17.76 3.52 14.24
N VAL A 337 16.78 2.73 14.68
CA VAL A 337 16.75 2.21 16.06
C VAL A 337 17.93 1.25 16.27
N LEU A 338 18.19 0.36 15.31
CA LEU A 338 19.36 -0.52 15.29
C LEU A 338 20.68 0.23 15.42
N SER A 339 20.90 1.27 14.61
CA SER A 339 22.17 2.00 14.62
C SER A 339 22.37 2.78 15.92
N ARG A 340 21.30 3.34 16.50
CA ARG A 340 21.37 3.97 17.83
C ARG A 340 21.72 2.96 18.92
N ASN A 341 21.07 1.81 18.92
CA ASN A 341 21.35 0.75 19.88
C ASN A 341 22.77 0.17 19.69
N ALA A 342 23.24 0.09 18.45
CA ALA A 342 24.62 -0.28 18.12
C ALA A 342 25.63 0.71 18.74
N ALA A 343 25.39 2.01 18.55
CA ALA A 343 26.24 3.07 19.09
C ALA A 343 26.22 3.12 20.63
N GLN A 344 25.11 2.74 21.27
CA GLN A 344 24.94 2.72 22.73
C GLN A 344 25.36 1.40 23.38
N GLY A 345 25.75 0.38 22.61
CA GLY A 345 26.18 -0.92 23.14
C GLY A 345 25.05 -1.78 23.73
N THR A 346 23.78 -1.48 23.45
CA THR A 346 22.63 -2.25 23.97
C THR A 346 22.38 -3.52 23.16
N GLY A 347 23.04 -4.62 23.55
CA GLY A 347 23.00 -5.92 22.85
C GLY A 347 21.60 -6.50 22.59
N ALA A 348 20.66 -6.36 23.54
CA ALA A 348 19.30 -6.86 23.38
C ALA A 348 18.50 -6.13 22.27
N ALA A 349 18.75 -4.84 22.09
CA ALA A 349 18.03 -4.02 21.13
C ALA A 349 18.62 -4.10 19.71
N LEU A 350 19.92 -4.43 19.60
CA LEU A 350 20.57 -4.88 18.38
C LEU A 350 20.01 -6.21 17.87
N ALA A 351 19.82 -7.18 18.77
CA ALA A 351 19.27 -8.50 18.47
C ALA A 351 17.87 -8.43 17.84
N GLY A 352 16.96 -7.64 18.44
CA GLY A 352 15.60 -7.48 17.93
C GLY A 352 15.56 -6.93 16.50
N GLY A 353 16.36 -5.90 16.22
CA GLY A 353 16.39 -5.30 14.89
C GLY A 353 17.00 -6.21 13.81
N ALA A 354 18.06 -6.95 14.13
CA ALA A 354 18.66 -7.92 13.22
C ALA A 354 17.65 -9.00 12.79
N GLY A 355 16.85 -9.49 13.75
CA GLY A 355 15.73 -10.40 13.47
C GLY A 355 14.68 -9.77 12.56
N VAL A 356 14.29 -8.51 12.79
CA VAL A 356 13.31 -7.82 11.94
C VAL A 356 13.83 -7.66 10.50
N VAL A 357 15.11 -7.33 10.30
CA VAL A 357 15.72 -7.25 8.96
C VAL A 357 15.64 -8.62 8.26
N ALA A 358 16.00 -9.70 8.95
CA ALA A 358 15.90 -11.06 8.41
C ALA A 358 14.45 -11.44 8.05
N PHE A 359 13.49 -11.12 8.93
CA PHE A 359 12.07 -11.35 8.68
C PHE A 359 11.59 -10.63 7.41
N LEU A 360 11.89 -9.34 7.30
CA LEU A 360 11.46 -8.51 6.19
C LEU A 360 12.14 -8.91 4.88
N ALA A 361 13.39 -9.36 4.91
CA ALA A 361 14.06 -9.97 3.78
C ALA A 361 13.27 -11.17 3.23
N GLY A 362 12.84 -12.07 4.11
CA GLY A 362 11.99 -13.21 3.78
C GLY A 362 10.65 -12.78 3.17
N GLN A 363 9.99 -11.78 3.73
CA GLN A 363 8.71 -11.28 3.23
C GLN A 363 8.82 -10.63 1.85
N VAL A 364 9.85 -9.81 1.61
CA VAL A 364 10.09 -9.16 0.31
C VAL A 364 10.43 -10.21 -0.74
N ALA A 365 11.35 -11.13 -0.42
CA ALA A 365 11.71 -12.23 -1.32
C ALA A 365 10.50 -13.11 -1.67
N GLY A 366 9.68 -13.48 -0.68
CA GLY A 366 8.45 -14.25 -0.90
C GLY A 366 7.48 -13.54 -1.84
N SER A 367 7.26 -12.23 -1.65
CA SER A 367 6.40 -11.46 -2.55
C SER A 367 6.92 -11.42 -3.99
N LEU A 368 8.21 -11.17 -4.19
CA LEU A 368 8.83 -11.11 -5.51
C LEU A 368 8.86 -12.49 -6.17
N ALA A 369 9.16 -13.53 -5.41
CA ALA A 369 9.17 -14.92 -5.88
C ALA A 369 7.76 -15.36 -6.30
N TRP A 370 6.73 -15.02 -5.51
CA TRP A 370 5.35 -15.29 -5.88
C TRP A 370 5.01 -14.71 -7.26
N ILE A 371 5.45 -13.49 -7.53
CA ILE A 371 5.19 -12.82 -8.81
C ILE A 371 5.98 -13.45 -9.95
N THR A 372 7.30 -13.60 -9.82
CA THR A 372 8.13 -14.14 -10.91
C THR A 372 7.80 -15.59 -11.25
N LEU A 373 7.39 -16.38 -10.25
CA LEU A 373 7.04 -17.79 -10.43
C LEU A 373 5.59 -17.98 -10.87
N SER A 374 4.65 -17.24 -10.28
CA SER A 374 3.22 -17.47 -10.49
C SER A 374 2.61 -16.58 -11.58
N ALA A 375 3.19 -15.42 -11.91
CA ALA A 375 2.66 -14.53 -12.95
C ALA A 375 3.16 -14.88 -14.36
N GLU A 376 3.23 -16.18 -14.68
CA GLU A 376 3.59 -16.64 -16.02
C GLU A 376 2.37 -16.72 -16.92
N GLU A 377 2.38 -15.99 -18.04
CA GLU A 377 1.26 -15.90 -18.98
C GLU A 377 1.14 -17.12 -19.90
N ALA A 378 2.24 -17.79 -20.18
CA ALA A 378 2.29 -18.96 -21.07
C ALA A 378 3.06 -20.12 -20.42
N PRO A 379 2.52 -20.71 -19.33
CA PRO A 379 3.15 -21.86 -18.67
C PRO A 379 3.31 -23.05 -19.64
N ASP A 380 2.36 -23.21 -20.58
CA ASP A 380 2.38 -24.28 -21.57
C ASP A 380 3.54 -24.14 -22.56
N LEU A 381 3.85 -22.91 -23.00
CA LEU A 381 5.00 -22.66 -23.88
C LEU A 381 6.33 -22.91 -23.17
N LEU A 382 6.42 -22.63 -21.86
CA LEU A 382 7.59 -22.97 -21.07
C LEU A 382 7.72 -24.48 -20.85
N ALA A 383 6.61 -25.19 -20.73
CA ALA A 383 6.58 -26.64 -20.55
C ALA A 383 7.07 -27.39 -21.79
N VAL A 384 6.83 -26.86 -22.99
CA VAL A 384 7.31 -27.44 -24.26
C VAL A 384 8.67 -26.86 -24.69
N SER A 385 9.22 -25.91 -23.93
CA SER A 385 10.52 -25.32 -24.27
C SER A 385 11.67 -26.34 -24.11
N PRO A 386 12.75 -26.23 -24.92
CA PRO A 386 13.92 -27.09 -24.79
C PRO A 386 14.76 -26.80 -23.53
N ALA A 387 14.45 -25.74 -22.79
CA ALA A 387 15.15 -25.38 -21.57
C ALA A 387 14.62 -26.20 -20.39
N THR A 388 15.53 -26.75 -19.57
CA THR A 388 15.13 -27.52 -18.40
C THR A 388 14.36 -26.66 -17.40
N ILE A 389 13.29 -27.23 -16.82
CA ILE A 389 12.44 -26.56 -15.82
C ILE A 389 13.27 -26.06 -14.63
N ALA A 390 14.31 -26.80 -14.22
CA ALA A 390 15.22 -26.39 -13.16
C ALA A 390 15.96 -25.08 -13.49
N THR A 391 16.40 -24.89 -14.73
CA THR A 391 17.10 -23.68 -15.17
C THR A 391 16.16 -22.47 -15.13
N GLN A 392 14.92 -22.63 -15.61
CA GLN A 392 13.92 -21.58 -15.57
C GLN A 392 13.55 -21.20 -14.12
N ARG A 393 13.33 -22.18 -13.25
CA ARG A 393 13.02 -21.93 -11.83
C ARG A 393 14.16 -21.23 -11.11
N ARG A 394 15.41 -21.65 -11.32
CA ARG A 394 16.59 -20.98 -10.75
C ARG A 394 16.73 -19.54 -11.25
N ALA A 395 16.50 -19.30 -12.54
CA ALA A 395 16.54 -17.95 -13.11
C ALA A 395 15.46 -17.03 -12.51
N LYS A 396 14.24 -17.53 -12.35
CA LYS A 396 13.12 -16.80 -11.74
C LYS A 396 13.33 -16.54 -10.25
N LEU A 397 13.90 -17.51 -9.54
CA LEU A 397 14.28 -17.36 -8.13
C LEU A 397 15.39 -16.31 -7.99
N ALA A 398 16.44 -16.37 -8.83
CA ALA A 398 17.48 -15.36 -8.85
C ALA A 398 16.93 -13.96 -9.16
N ALA A 399 15.99 -13.85 -10.12
CA ALA A 399 15.33 -12.58 -10.44
C ALA A 399 14.56 -11.98 -9.25
N ALA A 400 14.01 -12.82 -8.37
CA ALA A 400 13.34 -12.38 -7.15
C ALA A 400 14.34 -12.00 -6.03
N LEU A 401 15.46 -12.72 -5.91
CA LEU A 401 16.43 -12.52 -4.82
C LEU A 401 17.42 -11.36 -5.07
N ILE A 402 17.82 -11.10 -6.33
CA ILE A 402 18.77 -10.03 -6.66
C ILE A 402 18.30 -8.65 -6.17
N PRO A 403 17.05 -8.21 -6.44
CA PRO A 403 16.57 -6.93 -5.94
C PRO A 403 16.59 -6.85 -4.40
N VAL A 404 16.31 -7.96 -3.72
CA VAL A 404 16.33 -8.03 -2.24
C VAL A 404 17.76 -7.88 -1.72
N ALA A 405 18.72 -8.58 -2.33
CA ALA A 405 20.13 -8.48 -1.96
C ALA A 405 20.68 -7.06 -2.17
N LEU A 406 20.41 -6.44 -3.32
CA LEU A 406 20.78 -5.05 -3.61
C LEU A 406 20.18 -4.09 -2.58
N PHE A 407 18.91 -4.30 -2.23
CA PHE A 407 18.21 -3.44 -1.29
C PHE A 407 18.77 -3.56 0.14
N LEU A 408 19.10 -4.77 0.59
CA LEU A 408 19.61 -5.02 1.93
C LEU A 408 21.11 -4.74 2.07
N ALA A 409 21.85 -4.60 0.97
CA ALA A 409 23.28 -4.34 0.99
C ALA A 409 23.64 -3.09 1.81
N LEU A 410 22.93 -1.98 1.61
CA LEU A 410 23.17 -0.73 2.33
C LEU A 410 22.95 -0.85 3.86
N PRO A 411 21.77 -1.27 4.37
CA PRO A 411 21.56 -1.34 5.82
C PRO A 411 22.48 -2.37 6.49
N ILE A 412 22.79 -3.49 5.82
CA ILE A 412 23.73 -4.49 6.34
C ILE A 412 25.17 -3.95 6.35
N ALA A 413 25.59 -3.20 5.32
CA ALA A 413 26.92 -2.58 5.29
C ALA A 413 27.09 -1.58 6.43
N VAL A 414 26.08 -0.72 6.67
CA VAL A 414 26.08 0.22 7.80
C VAL A 414 26.14 -0.54 9.14
N LEU A 415 25.36 -1.60 9.31
CA LEU A 415 25.40 -2.40 10.53
C LEU A 415 26.77 -3.08 10.74
N THR A 416 27.33 -3.65 9.68
CA THR A 416 28.66 -4.28 9.69
C THR A 416 29.76 -3.27 10.06
N TRP A 417 29.63 -2.01 9.64
CA TRP A 417 30.58 -0.95 9.97
C TRP A 417 30.65 -0.68 11.49
N PHE A 418 29.51 -0.65 12.17
CA PHE A 418 29.45 -0.41 13.61
C PHE A 418 29.63 -1.68 14.47
N ALA A 419 29.13 -2.82 13.98
CA ALA A 419 29.15 -4.09 14.70
C ALA A 419 29.35 -5.25 13.70
N PRO A 420 30.61 -5.61 13.35
CA PRO A 420 30.90 -6.58 12.29
C PRO A 420 30.25 -7.95 12.49
N ALA A 421 30.28 -8.48 13.72
CA ALA A 421 29.66 -9.76 14.05
C ALA A 421 28.13 -9.71 13.89
N ALA A 422 27.49 -8.64 14.35
CA ALA A 422 26.05 -8.45 14.20
C ALA A 422 25.64 -8.31 12.73
N GLY A 423 26.44 -7.58 11.94
CA GLY A 423 26.28 -7.46 10.49
C GLY A 423 26.34 -8.80 9.77
N ALA A 424 27.33 -9.64 10.11
CA ALA A 424 27.49 -10.97 9.52
C ALA A 424 26.31 -11.90 9.83
N TRP A 425 25.88 -11.98 11.09
CA TRP A 425 24.70 -12.76 11.48
C TRP A 425 23.42 -12.27 10.81
N THR A 426 23.24 -10.95 10.72
CA THR A 426 22.09 -10.34 10.04
C THR A 426 22.09 -10.66 8.55
N ALA A 427 23.25 -10.63 7.89
CA ALA A 427 23.39 -10.98 6.49
C ALA A 427 23.04 -12.45 6.22
N LEU A 428 23.55 -13.36 7.06
CA LEU A 428 23.24 -14.78 6.97
C LEU A 428 21.74 -15.05 7.20
N GLY A 429 21.18 -14.46 8.26
CA GLY A 429 19.76 -14.57 8.59
C GLY A 429 18.85 -14.08 7.47
N ALA A 430 19.15 -12.90 6.92
CA ALA A 430 18.40 -12.32 5.81
C ALA A 430 18.52 -13.15 4.53
N ALA A 431 19.71 -13.66 4.21
CA ALA A 431 19.92 -14.52 3.05
C ALA A 431 19.13 -15.84 3.18
N LEU A 432 19.18 -16.48 4.34
CA LEU A 432 18.44 -17.72 4.62
C LEU A 432 16.93 -17.51 4.58
N ALA A 433 16.43 -16.40 5.16
CA ALA A 433 15.01 -16.06 5.13
C ALA A 433 14.53 -15.78 3.71
N ALA A 434 15.29 -14.99 2.94
CA ALA A 434 14.98 -14.69 1.55
C ALA A 434 14.96 -15.97 0.68
N TRP A 435 15.97 -16.82 0.84
CA TRP A 435 16.08 -18.09 0.13
C TRP A 435 14.94 -19.05 0.48
N SER A 436 14.62 -19.20 1.77
CA SER A 436 13.56 -20.09 2.25
C SER A 436 12.18 -19.68 1.72
N SER A 437 11.84 -18.38 1.79
CA SER A 437 10.58 -17.87 1.23
C SER A 437 10.51 -18.04 -0.29
N GLY A 438 11.63 -17.87 -0.99
CA GLY A 438 11.72 -18.14 -2.42
C GLY A 438 11.46 -19.61 -2.76
N LEU A 439 12.05 -20.55 -2.00
CA LEU A 439 11.83 -21.99 -2.18
C LEU A 439 10.38 -22.40 -1.90
N ILE A 440 9.75 -21.87 -0.86
CA ILE A 440 8.35 -22.14 -0.54
C ILE A 440 7.46 -21.76 -1.73
N ASN A 441 7.73 -20.62 -2.37
CA ASN A 441 7.02 -20.18 -3.57
C ASN A 441 7.28 -21.07 -4.79
N VAL A 442 8.49 -21.60 -4.96
CA VAL A 442 8.79 -22.59 -6.01
C VAL A 442 7.96 -23.87 -5.81
N TRP A 443 7.85 -24.36 -4.58
CA TRP A 443 7.10 -25.59 -4.28
C TRP A 443 5.59 -25.40 -4.34
N HIS A 444 5.08 -24.21 -4.03
CA HIS A 444 3.66 -23.89 -3.94
C HIS A 444 3.18 -22.94 -5.06
N GLN A 445 3.87 -22.93 -6.20
CA GLN A 445 3.55 -22.10 -7.34
C GLN A 445 2.13 -22.32 -7.87
N ARG A 446 1.48 -21.22 -8.28
CA ARG A 446 0.13 -21.21 -8.89
C ARG A 446 0.14 -20.35 -10.14
N PRO A 447 0.63 -20.87 -11.28
CA PRO A 447 0.72 -20.10 -12.52
C PRO A 447 -0.65 -19.60 -12.96
N GLY A 448 -0.69 -18.37 -13.45
CA GLY A 448 -1.90 -17.76 -13.96
C GLY A 448 -1.61 -16.50 -14.77
N LYS A 449 -2.59 -16.11 -15.58
CA LYS A 449 -2.53 -14.89 -16.40
C LYS A 449 -2.31 -13.66 -15.52
N ARG A 450 -1.35 -12.81 -15.91
CA ARG A 450 -0.96 -11.61 -15.15
C ARG A 450 -2.10 -10.59 -15.01
N SER A 451 -3.02 -10.53 -15.97
CA SER A 451 -4.24 -9.72 -15.90
C SER A 451 -5.16 -10.09 -14.73
N ASP A 452 -5.14 -11.36 -14.29
CA ASP A 452 -5.98 -11.86 -13.21
C ASP A 452 -5.31 -11.77 -11.83
N PHE A 453 -4.01 -11.47 -11.76
CA PHE A 453 -3.26 -11.39 -10.50
C PHE A 453 -3.81 -10.30 -9.55
N LYS A 454 -4.33 -9.20 -10.09
CA LYS A 454 -5.02 -8.17 -9.28
C LYS A 454 -6.34 -8.66 -8.69
N ARG A 455 -7.03 -9.59 -9.35
CA ARG A 455 -8.35 -10.11 -8.92
C ARG A 455 -8.24 -11.35 -8.03
N ARG A 456 -7.15 -12.12 -8.16
CA ARG A 456 -6.87 -13.30 -7.34
C ARG A 456 -6.09 -12.87 -6.09
N GLY A 457 -6.78 -12.70 -4.97
CA GLY A 457 -6.12 -12.44 -3.68
C GLY A 457 -5.08 -13.50 -3.35
N GLY A 458 -3.80 -13.10 -3.36
CA GLY A 458 -2.66 -13.74 -2.72
C GLY A 458 -2.26 -15.16 -3.16
N ALA A 459 -1.05 -15.55 -2.75
CA ALA A 459 -0.58 -16.93 -2.74
C ALA A 459 -1.53 -17.85 -1.96
N SER A 460 -1.31 -19.17 -2.00
CA SER A 460 -2.09 -20.07 -1.15
C SER A 460 -1.91 -19.67 0.32
N TRP A 461 -3.02 -19.52 1.06
CA TRP A 461 -2.99 -19.10 2.47
C TRP A 461 -2.01 -19.93 3.34
N MET A 462 -1.94 -21.25 3.09
CA MET A 462 -0.95 -22.13 3.74
C MET A 462 0.50 -21.76 3.39
N ALA A 463 0.80 -21.42 2.13
CA ALA A 463 2.14 -20.98 1.75
C ALA A 463 2.51 -19.65 2.43
N THR A 464 1.57 -18.70 2.51
CA THR A 464 1.81 -17.43 3.20
C THR A 464 2.05 -17.63 4.71
N LEU A 465 1.28 -18.49 5.37
CA LEU A 465 1.51 -18.82 6.78
C LEU A 465 2.84 -19.53 6.99
N ALA A 466 3.18 -20.47 6.11
CA ALA A 466 4.46 -21.16 6.14
C ALA A 466 5.63 -20.19 5.95
N GLU A 467 5.54 -19.26 5.01
CA GLU A 467 6.52 -18.18 4.82
C GLU A 467 6.66 -17.33 6.07
N MET A 468 5.55 -16.92 6.68
CA MET A 468 5.57 -16.13 7.92
C MET A 468 6.22 -16.90 9.06
N LEU A 469 5.87 -18.17 9.26
CA LEU A 469 6.41 -19.01 10.32
C LEU A 469 7.92 -19.24 10.14
N VAL A 470 8.35 -19.66 8.95
CA VAL A 470 9.76 -19.91 8.64
C VAL A 470 10.57 -18.61 8.72
N SER A 471 10.05 -17.49 8.21
CA SER A 471 10.71 -16.19 8.34
C SER A 471 10.82 -15.76 9.80
N ALA A 472 9.80 -16.01 10.63
CA ALA A 472 9.81 -15.66 12.05
C ALA A 472 10.81 -16.51 12.85
N LEU A 473 10.90 -17.81 12.56
CA LEU A 473 11.89 -18.69 13.17
C LEU A 473 13.33 -18.26 12.80
N LEU A 474 13.58 -17.96 11.52
CA LEU A 474 14.88 -17.46 11.08
C LEU A 474 15.21 -16.09 11.65
N ALA A 475 14.22 -15.21 11.81
CA ALA A 475 14.37 -13.93 12.50
C ALA A 475 14.74 -14.12 13.98
N GLY A 476 14.07 -15.03 14.68
CA GLY A 476 14.40 -15.40 16.06
C GLY A 476 15.82 -15.94 16.19
N ALA A 477 16.21 -16.86 15.29
CA ALA A 477 17.58 -17.40 15.23
C ALA A 477 18.62 -16.28 15.04
N THR A 478 18.35 -15.37 14.11
CA THR A 478 19.22 -14.22 13.82
C THR A 478 19.37 -13.32 15.03
N GLY A 479 18.25 -12.98 15.69
CA GLY A 479 18.27 -12.14 16.90
C GLY A 479 19.05 -12.79 18.05
N ILE A 480 18.80 -14.07 18.32
CA ILE A 480 19.50 -14.81 19.39
C ILE A 480 21.02 -14.90 19.12
N ALA A 481 21.42 -15.09 17.85
CA ALA A 481 22.82 -15.10 17.47
C ALA A 481 23.49 -13.72 17.68
N VAL A 482 22.80 -12.63 17.31
CA VAL A 482 23.28 -11.26 17.53
C VAL A 482 23.31 -10.88 19.02
N ALA A 483 22.42 -11.44 19.84
CA ALA A 483 22.42 -11.27 21.28
C ALA A 483 23.63 -11.92 22.00
N GLY A 484 24.47 -12.67 21.28
CA GLY A 484 25.63 -13.38 21.83
C GLY A 484 25.34 -14.83 22.23
N PHE A 485 24.08 -15.27 22.17
CA PHE A 485 23.66 -16.63 22.52
C PHE A 485 23.64 -17.56 21.30
N TRP A 486 24.69 -17.52 20.47
CA TRP A 486 24.73 -18.25 19.19
C TRP A 486 24.41 -19.76 19.28
N PRO A 487 24.75 -20.53 20.34
CA PRO A 487 24.39 -21.95 20.38
C PRO A 487 22.87 -22.16 20.45
N TRP A 488 22.16 -21.25 21.15
CA TRP A 488 20.71 -21.28 21.28
C TRP A 488 20.01 -20.90 19.99
N SER A 489 20.69 -20.21 19.06
CA SER A 489 20.14 -19.91 17.73
C SER A 489 19.90 -21.17 16.88
N LEU A 490 20.59 -22.28 17.19
CA LEU A 490 20.44 -23.56 16.49
C LEU A 490 19.04 -24.16 16.66
N ILE A 491 18.35 -23.87 17.77
CA ILE A 491 17.00 -24.37 18.03
C ILE A 491 16.00 -23.81 17.01
N PRO A 492 15.77 -22.48 16.93
CA PRO A 492 14.86 -21.92 15.93
C PRO A 492 15.36 -22.13 14.49
N LEU A 493 16.67 -22.19 14.26
CA LEU A 493 17.23 -22.55 12.95
C LEU A 493 16.87 -23.98 12.54
N GLY A 494 17.00 -24.94 13.46
CA GLY A 494 16.62 -26.34 13.27
C GLY A 494 15.12 -26.49 13.02
N LEU A 495 14.28 -25.81 13.81
CA LEU A 495 12.83 -25.78 13.60
C LEU A 495 12.46 -25.18 12.25
N ALA A 496 13.13 -24.10 11.82
CA ALA A 496 12.93 -23.52 10.50
C ALA A 496 13.33 -24.52 9.39
N GLY A 497 14.43 -25.24 9.56
CA GLY A 497 14.87 -26.30 8.65
C GLY A 497 13.87 -27.45 8.54
N VAL A 498 13.37 -27.95 9.68
CA VAL A 498 12.35 -29.00 9.72
C VAL A 498 11.05 -28.52 9.06
N ALA A 499 10.59 -27.32 9.37
CA ALA A 499 9.43 -26.72 8.74
C ALA A 499 9.62 -26.61 7.22
N LEU A 500 10.78 -26.11 6.77
CA LEU A 500 11.10 -25.99 5.35
C LEU A 500 11.13 -27.35 4.64
N LEU A 501 11.73 -28.37 5.26
CA LEU A 501 11.77 -29.73 4.71
C LEU A 501 10.38 -30.37 4.64
N SER A 502 9.51 -30.13 5.64
CA SER A 502 8.12 -30.62 5.64
C SER A 502 7.27 -30.03 4.50
N LEU A 503 7.63 -28.83 4.03
CA LEU A 503 6.95 -28.13 2.94
C LEU A 503 7.49 -28.50 1.56
N ARG A 504 8.59 -29.26 1.49
CA ARG A 504 9.24 -29.63 0.25
C ARG A 504 8.31 -30.49 -0.59
N ARG A 505 8.12 -30.09 -1.86
CA ARG A 505 7.41 -30.90 -2.86
C ARG A 505 8.37 -31.38 -3.93
N SER A 506 8.19 -32.61 -4.38
CA SER A 506 8.95 -33.16 -5.52
C SER A 506 8.50 -32.52 -6.83
N ASP A 507 9.38 -32.51 -7.83
CA ASP A 507 9.07 -31.96 -9.15
C ASP A 507 7.84 -32.62 -9.80
N ALA A 508 7.67 -33.93 -9.58
CA ALA A 508 6.51 -34.68 -10.02
C ALA A 508 5.20 -34.22 -9.34
N GLN A 509 5.22 -33.96 -8.03
CA GLN A 509 4.06 -33.43 -7.29
C GLN A 509 3.70 -32.00 -7.73
N ILE A 510 4.72 -31.18 -7.99
CA ILE A 510 4.53 -29.82 -8.52
C ILE A 510 3.87 -29.92 -9.91
N ALA A 511 4.42 -30.72 -10.82
CA ALA A 511 3.88 -30.90 -12.16
C ALA A 511 2.44 -31.45 -12.17
N ARG A 512 2.11 -32.40 -11.28
CA ARG A 512 0.75 -32.95 -11.15
C ARG A 512 -0.26 -31.90 -10.69
N ASN A 513 0.11 -31.06 -9.71
CA ASN A 513 -0.74 -29.97 -9.24
C ASN A 513 -0.97 -28.87 -10.29
N LEU A 514 -0.02 -28.70 -11.22
CA LEU A 514 -0.15 -27.77 -12.34
C LEU A 514 -1.06 -28.29 -13.47
N ARG A 515 -1.18 -29.61 -13.64
CA ARG A 515 -2.02 -30.24 -14.68
C ARG A 515 -3.48 -30.47 -14.26
N THR A 516 -3.75 -30.52 -12.96
CA THR A 516 -5.07 -30.83 -12.38
C THR A 516 -5.94 -29.59 -12.15
N ARG A 517 -5.51 -28.43 -12.66
CA ARG A 517 -6.18 -27.14 -12.59
C ARG A 517 -6.16 -26.49 -13.95
#